data_AF-A0A7X8CX89-F1
#
_entry.id   AF-A0A7X8CX89-F1
#
_cell.length_a   1.000
_cell.length_b   1.000
_cell.length_c   1.000
_cell.angle_alpha   90.00
_cell.angle_beta   90.00
_cell.angle_gamma   90.00
#
_symmetry.space_group_name_H-M   'P 1'
#
loop_
_entity.id
_entity.type
_entity.pdbx_description
1 polymer ?
#
loop_
_entity_poly.entity_id
_entity_poly.type
_entity_poly.pdbx_seq_one_letter_code
_entity_poly.pdbx_strand_id
1 'polypeptide(L)'
;MYGVSPAFFLSSFGPGFRPSDILDALPGLRSLGYDSFQPEAFRAEAAEAWTERDSREIADRARSLGLATGPFVAHWLGAGFSTAESLGRRGLPEGTDRALEIAAALG
;
A
#
# COMPACT_ATOMS: atom_id res chain seq x y z
N MET A 1 -16.29 12.24 -2.01
CA MET A 1 -15.51 11.04 -1.67
C MET A 1 -14.29 11.50 -0.92
N TYR A 2 -14.17 11.14 0.36
CA TYR A 2 -13.02 11.49 1.18
C TYR A 2 -12.18 10.24 1.40
N GLY A 3 -10.93 10.26 0.92
CA GLY A 3 -10.00 9.15 1.06
C GLY A 3 -8.88 9.47 2.04
N VAL A 4 -8.34 8.45 2.70
CA VAL A 4 -7.07 8.61 3.43
C VAL A 4 -5.89 8.39 2.50
N SER A 5 -4.92 9.31 2.60
CA SER A 5 -3.63 9.20 1.93
C SER A 5 -2.81 8.04 2.50
N PRO A 6 -1.75 7.58 1.81
CA PRO A 6 -0.95 6.44 2.23
C PRO A 6 -0.36 6.69 3.63
N ALA A 7 0.09 7.93 3.90
CA ALA A 7 0.68 8.35 5.17
C ALA A 7 -0.16 8.06 6.43
N PHE A 8 -1.45 7.72 6.32
CA PHE A 8 -2.25 7.23 7.44
C PHE A 8 -1.60 6.02 8.11
N PHE A 9 -1.27 4.97 7.35
CA PHE A 9 -0.74 3.72 7.92
C PHE A 9 0.68 3.91 8.45
N LEU A 10 1.54 4.61 7.70
CA LEU A 10 2.85 5.03 8.18
C LEU A 10 2.77 5.81 9.51
N SER A 11 1.81 6.73 9.64
CA SER A 11 1.67 7.54 10.87
C SER A 11 1.09 6.75 12.04
N SER A 12 0.20 5.79 11.77
CA SER A 12 -0.45 4.96 12.79
C SER A 12 0.45 3.84 13.31
N PHE A 13 1.27 3.24 12.43
CA PHE A 13 1.96 1.98 12.72
C PHE A 13 3.48 2.04 12.49
N GLY A 14 4.00 3.14 11.95
CA GLY A 14 5.42 3.31 11.64
C GLY A 14 5.87 2.52 10.40
N PRO A 15 7.12 2.67 9.94
CA PRO A 15 7.57 2.19 8.62
C PRO A 15 7.67 0.65 8.46
N GLY A 16 7.35 -0.12 9.49
CA GLY A 16 7.38 -1.58 9.48
C GLY A 16 6.00 -2.24 9.50
N PHE A 17 4.93 -1.47 9.28
CA PHE A 17 3.57 -2.00 9.30
C PHE A 17 3.36 -3.08 8.23
N ARG A 18 2.46 -4.01 8.54
CA ARG A 18 2.16 -5.21 7.77
C ARG A 18 0.75 -5.12 7.18
N PRO A 19 0.40 -5.98 6.20
CA PRO A 19 -0.97 -6.06 5.67
C PRO A 19 -2.04 -6.24 6.76
N SER A 20 -1.74 -6.99 7.82
CA SER A 20 -2.65 -7.18 8.96
C SER A 20 -3.01 -5.87 9.67
N ASP A 21 -2.05 -4.94 9.81
CA ASP A 21 -2.30 -3.65 10.45
C ASP A 21 -3.26 -2.80 9.62
N ILE A 22 -3.14 -2.87 8.27
CA ILE A 22 -4.10 -2.23 7.36
C ILE A 22 -5.48 -2.85 7.54
N LEU A 23 -5.56 -4.18 7.52
CA LEU A 23 -6.82 -4.93 7.62
C LEU A 23 -7.58 -4.57 8.91
N ASP A 24 -6.87 -4.50 10.03
CA ASP A 24 -7.42 -4.16 11.35
C ASP A 24 -7.89 -2.69 11.43
N ALA A 25 -7.27 -1.79 10.66
CA ALA A 25 -7.62 -0.38 10.64
C ALA A 25 -8.85 -0.04 9.78
N LEU A 26 -9.22 -0.88 8.80
CA LEU A 26 -10.31 -0.59 7.86
C LEU A 26 -11.67 -0.26 8.53
N PRO A 27 -12.13 -0.98 9.58
CA PRO A 27 -13.36 -0.64 10.26
C PRO A 27 -13.32 0.77 10.90
N GLY A 28 -12.15 1.15 11.42
CA GLY A 28 -11.92 2.49 11.99
C GLY A 28 -11.95 3.59 10.93
N LEU A 29 -11.37 3.35 9.75
CA LEU A 29 -11.47 4.29 8.63
C LEU A 29 -12.91 4.53 8.22
N ARG A 30 -13.72 3.46 8.16
CA ARG A 30 -15.13 3.62 7.81
C ARG A 30 -15.90 4.39 8.88
N SER A 31 -15.66 4.13 10.17
CA SER A 31 -16.36 4.84 11.25
C SER A 31 -16.01 6.33 11.32
N LEU A 32 -14.81 6.72 10.87
CA LEU A 32 -14.38 8.10 10.72
C LEU A 32 -15.00 8.81 9.50
N GLY A 33 -15.78 8.10 8.67
CA GLY A 33 -16.48 8.66 7.53
C GLY A 33 -15.66 8.69 6.23
N TYR A 34 -14.55 7.95 6.16
CA TYR A 34 -13.82 7.78 4.90
C TYR A 34 -14.54 6.81 3.96
N ASP A 35 -14.34 7.04 2.68
CA ASP A 35 -14.90 6.25 1.58
C ASP A 35 -13.82 5.44 0.85
N SER A 36 -12.54 5.77 1.04
CA SER A 36 -11.43 5.07 0.40
C SER A 36 -10.13 5.18 1.21
N PHE A 37 -9.17 4.33 0.87
CA PHE A 37 -7.82 4.34 1.44
C PHE A 37 -6.79 3.95 0.37
N GLN A 38 -5.53 4.35 0.56
CA GLN A 38 -4.43 3.94 -0.29
C GLN A 38 -3.55 2.94 0.48
N PRO A 39 -3.55 1.65 0.10
CA PRO A 39 -2.64 0.68 0.69
C PRO A 39 -1.20 1.05 0.33
N GLU A 40 -0.26 0.78 1.22
CA GLU A 40 1.15 1.11 1.02
C GLU A 40 2.06 0.05 1.63
N ALA A 41 3.31 0.00 1.19
CA ALA A 41 4.39 -0.51 2.02
C ALA A 41 5.56 0.47 1.99
N PHE A 42 6.12 0.75 3.17
CA PHE A 42 7.16 1.78 3.28
C PHE A 42 8.55 1.24 2.93
N ARG A 43 8.89 0.08 3.49
CA ARG A 43 10.18 -0.60 3.30
C ARG A 43 10.05 -1.80 2.38
N ALA A 44 11.13 -2.15 1.68
CA ALA A 44 11.16 -3.32 0.81
C ALA A 44 10.92 -4.62 1.61
N GLU A 45 11.50 -4.73 2.80
CA GLU A 45 11.34 -5.88 3.70
C GLU A 45 9.88 -6.02 4.19
N ALA A 46 9.17 -4.89 4.36
CA ALA A 46 7.76 -4.91 4.70
C ALA A 46 6.90 -5.44 3.53
N ALA A 47 7.32 -5.23 2.28
CA ALA A 47 6.64 -5.75 1.10
C ALA A 47 6.74 -7.29 0.98
N GLU A 48 7.72 -7.92 1.61
CA GLU A 48 7.81 -9.39 1.69
C GLU A 48 6.65 -10.00 2.48
N ALA A 49 6.07 -9.25 3.42
CA ALA A 49 4.94 -9.70 4.22
C ALA A 49 3.60 -9.72 3.44
N TRP A 50 3.54 -9.17 2.23
CA TRP A 50 2.32 -9.09 1.43
C TRP A 50 2.07 -10.36 0.62
N THR A 51 1.26 -11.29 1.08
CA THR A 51 0.87 -12.40 0.20
C THR A 51 -0.28 -11.97 -0.73
N GLU A 52 -0.48 -12.73 -1.82
CA GLU A 52 -1.68 -12.58 -2.67
C GLU A 52 -2.96 -12.73 -1.83
N ARG A 53 -2.94 -13.66 -0.86
CA ARG A 53 -4.03 -13.87 0.08
C ARG A 53 -4.29 -12.61 0.91
N ASP A 54 -3.27 -12.03 1.54
CA ASP A 54 -3.44 -10.85 2.40
C ASP A 54 -3.97 -9.65 1.60
N SER A 55 -3.47 -9.49 0.37
CA SER A 55 -3.91 -8.43 -0.55
C SER A 55 -5.40 -8.57 -0.89
N ARG A 56 -5.83 -9.79 -1.23
CA ARG A 56 -7.25 -10.08 -1.51
C ARG A 56 -8.12 -9.91 -0.27
N GLU A 57 -7.64 -10.34 0.89
CA GLU A 57 -8.35 -10.21 2.16
C GLU A 57 -8.60 -8.73 2.51
N ILE A 58 -7.62 -7.85 2.29
CA ILE A 58 -7.78 -6.40 2.42
C ILE A 58 -8.84 -5.88 1.44
N ALA A 59 -8.77 -6.27 0.17
CA ALA A 59 -9.71 -5.80 -0.86
C ALA A 59 -11.15 -6.26 -0.58
N ASP A 60 -11.34 -7.51 -0.19
CA ASP A 60 -12.64 -8.07 0.17
C ASP A 60 -13.19 -7.42 1.44
N ARG A 61 -12.34 -7.20 2.44
CA ARG A 61 -12.74 -6.53 3.67
C ARG A 61 -13.15 -5.08 3.42
N ALA A 62 -12.36 -4.34 2.64
CA ALA A 62 -12.68 -2.98 2.23
C ALA A 62 -14.05 -2.92 1.54
N ARG A 63 -14.27 -3.80 0.55
CA ARG A 63 -15.55 -3.91 -0.17
C ARG A 63 -16.71 -4.19 0.77
N SER A 64 -16.54 -5.11 1.74
CA SER A 64 -17.57 -5.44 2.74
C SER A 64 -17.94 -4.24 3.63
N LEU A 65 -17.01 -3.31 3.82
CA LEU A 65 -17.18 -2.09 4.63
C LEU A 65 -17.66 -0.89 3.80
N GLY A 66 -17.81 -1.05 2.49
CA GLY A 66 -18.13 0.05 1.57
C GLY A 66 -16.96 1.02 1.35
N LEU A 67 -15.72 0.57 1.56
CA LEU A 67 -14.50 1.32 1.26
C LEU A 67 -13.98 0.93 -0.12
N ALA A 68 -13.53 1.92 -0.88
CA ALA A 68 -12.77 1.71 -2.10
C ALA A 68 -11.27 1.54 -1.81
N THR A 69 -10.67 0.51 -2.37
CA THR A 69 -9.21 0.34 -2.41
C THR A 69 -8.64 1.27 -3.47
N GLY A 70 -7.79 2.20 -3.08
CA GLY A 70 -7.06 3.09 -3.98
C GLY A 70 -5.77 2.45 -4.51
N PRO A 71 -4.96 3.21 -5.27
CA PRO A 71 -3.67 2.74 -5.77
C PRO A 71 -2.75 2.29 -4.63
N PHE A 72 -2.02 1.20 -4.88
CA PHE A 72 -0.95 0.73 -3.99
C PHE A 72 0.28 1.63 -4.11
N VAL A 73 0.85 2.04 -2.97
CA VAL A 73 2.01 2.94 -2.91
C VAL A 73 3.24 2.21 -2.37
N ALA A 74 4.23 2.02 -3.24
CA ALA A 74 5.49 1.36 -2.95
C ALA A 74 6.60 2.37 -2.66
N HIS A 75 6.67 2.91 -1.44
CA HIS A 75 7.61 4.00 -1.11
C HIS A 75 9.08 3.62 -1.31
N TRP A 76 9.44 2.35 -1.09
CA TRP A 76 10.81 1.89 -1.24
C TRP A 76 11.36 2.07 -2.67
N LEU A 77 10.49 2.06 -3.70
CA LEU A 77 10.90 2.32 -5.09
C LEU A 77 11.35 3.76 -5.31
N GLY A 78 10.93 4.69 -4.44
CA GLY A 78 11.34 6.10 -4.50
C GLY A 78 12.85 6.31 -4.38
N ALA A 79 13.56 5.43 -3.66
CA ALA A 79 15.02 5.46 -3.56
C ALA A 79 15.69 5.33 -4.94
N GLY A 80 15.04 4.62 -5.87
CA GLY A 80 15.47 4.49 -7.25
C GLY A 80 15.38 5.78 -8.07
N PHE A 81 14.89 6.88 -7.52
CA PHE A 81 14.83 8.19 -8.19
C PHE A 81 15.53 9.29 -7.38
N SER A 82 16.36 8.90 -6.40
CA SER A 82 16.96 9.83 -5.44
C SER A 82 18.25 10.50 -5.90
N THR A 83 18.85 10.04 -7.01
CA THR A 83 20.12 10.57 -7.55
C THR A 83 20.02 10.88 -9.05
N ALA A 84 20.82 11.85 -9.53
CA ALA A 84 20.87 12.18 -10.95
C ALA A 84 21.24 10.98 -11.84
N GLU A 85 22.14 10.11 -11.37
CA GLU A 85 22.49 8.86 -12.03
C GLU A 85 21.27 7.92 -12.12
N SER A 86 20.53 7.74 -11.02
CA SER A 86 19.35 6.89 -10.99
C SER A 86 18.22 7.38 -11.91
N LEU A 87 18.11 8.70 -12.12
CA LEU A 87 17.17 9.31 -13.06
C LEU A 87 17.55 9.08 -14.53
N GLY A 88 18.84 8.91 -14.82
CA GLY A 88 19.36 8.63 -16.16
C GLY A 88 19.23 7.17 -16.59
N ARG A 89 18.81 6.27 -15.69
CA ARG A 89 18.69 4.84 -16.00
C ARG A 89 17.57 4.58 -17.01
N ARG A 90 17.73 3.50 -17.79
CA ARG A 90 16.63 2.92 -18.57
C ARG A 90 15.99 1.79 -17.77
N GLY A 91 14.67 1.66 -17.89
CA GLY A 91 13.91 0.60 -17.22
C GLY A 91 13.38 0.98 -15.84
N LEU A 92 12.66 0.04 -15.24
CA LEU A 92 12.00 0.19 -13.95
C LEU A 92 12.99 -0.06 -12.80
N PRO A 93 12.81 0.60 -11.64
CA PRO A 93 13.60 0.28 -10.45
C PRO A 93 13.42 -1.19 -10.03
N GLU A 94 14.46 -1.75 -9.42
CA GLU A 94 14.39 -3.07 -8.79
C GLU A 94 13.23 -3.13 -7.78
N GLY A 95 12.51 -4.25 -7.77
CA GLY A 95 11.33 -4.45 -6.92
C GLY A 95 10.02 -3.91 -7.52
N THR A 96 10.02 -3.36 -8.74
CA THR A 96 8.77 -2.92 -9.40
C THR A 96 7.82 -4.09 -9.66
N ASP A 97 8.31 -5.24 -10.10
CA ASP A 97 7.48 -6.44 -10.32
C ASP A 97 6.73 -6.83 -9.05
N ARG A 98 7.42 -6.75 -7.91
CA ARG A 98 6.83 -7.04 -6.60
C ARG A 98 5.70 -6.07 -6.24
N ALA A 99 5.87 -4.79 -6.52
CA ALA A 99 4.81 -3.81 -6.31
C ALA A 99 3.61 -4.06 -7.23
N LEU A 100 3.85 -4.48 -8.48
CA LEU A 100 2.80 -4.82 -9.44
C LEU A 100 2.01 -6.06 -9.04
N GLU A 101 2.68 -7.10 -8.51
CA GLU A 101 2.02 -8.29 -7.97
C GLU A 101 1.02 -7.94 -6.85
N ILE A 102 1.46 -7.11 -5.90
CA ILE A 102 0.63 -6.65 -4.78
C ILE A 102 -0.55 -5.82 -5.30
N ALA A 103 -0.28 -4.84 -6.16
CA ALA A 103 -1.31 -3.99 -6.75
C ALA A 103 -2.35 -4.81 -7.51
N ALA A 104 -1.94 -5.78 -8.32
CA ALA A 104 -2.85 -6.65 -9.08
C ALA A 104 -3.75 -7.50 -8.17
N ALA A 105 -3.25 -7.92 -7.00
CA ALA A 105 -4.03 -8.70 -6.05
C ALA A 105 -5.03 -7.86 -5.22
N LEU A 106 -4.82 -6.54 -5.15
CA LEU A 106 -5.73 -5.60 -4.47
C LEU A 106 -6.95 -5.20 -5.33
N GLY A 107 -6.91 -5.47 -6.64
CA GLY A 107 -7.96 -5.16 -7.61
C GLY A 107 -7.87 -3.76 -8.20
#